data_AF-A0AAJ4ZBC1-F1
#
_entry.id   AF-A0AAJ4ZBC1-F1
#
_cell.length_a   1.000
_cell.length_b   1.000
_cell.length_c   1.000
_cell.angle_alpha   90.00
_cell.angle_beta   90.00
_cell.angle_gamma   90.00
#
_symmetry.space_group_name_H-M   'P 1'
#
loop_
_entity.id
_entity.type
_entity.pdbx_description
1 polymer ?
#
loop_
_entity_poly.entity_id
_entity_poly.type
_entity_poly.pdbx_seq_one_letter_code
_entity_poly.pdbx_strand_id
1 'polypeptide(L)'
;MKTTPYAPLGTAEPRLDADTRQIVVELAFAGAQHGMHAEARTILGALPSLVTERDTRQWLHIALLIALGEVGAAQAYLARVDAADARGMPSTEILVQWLAAMAPVPTGGAAPSAGPPATSAAASAPSLASPSAGASALPRSLPSSSASATTS
;
A
#
# COMPACT_ATOMS: atom_id res chain seq x y z
N MET A 1 24.61 -43.24 -39.91
CA MET A 1 23.76 -42.05 -39.70
C MET A 1 23.08 -42.19 -38.36
N LYS A 2 23.41 -41.33 -37.38
CA LYS A 2 22.93 -41.43 -36.00
C LYS A 2 21.94 -40.27 -35.81
N THR A 3 20.64 -40.56 -35.88
CA THR A 3 19.58 -39.58 -35.64
C THR A 3 19.39 -39.43 -34.14
N THR A 4 19.92 -38.33 -33.59
CA THR A 4 19.64 -37.92 -32.22
C THR A 4 18.20 -37.38 -32.16
N PRO A 5 17.30 -37.92 -31.33
CA PRO A 5 15.93 -37.42 -31.25
C PRO A 5 15.88 -36.05 -30.57
N TYR A 6 15.13 -35.14 -31.19
CA TYR A 6 14.79 -33.82 -30.68
C TYR A 6 13.86 -33.97 -29.48
N ALA A 7 14.37 -33.72 -28.28
CA ALA A 7 13.55 -33.62 -27.07
C ALA A 7 12.72 -32.33 -27.12
N PRO A 8 11.43 -32.37 -26.79
CA PRO A 8 10.57 -31.19 -26.86
C PRO A 8 11.05 -30.15 -25.86
N LEU A 9 11.32 -28.94 -26.35
CA LEU A 9 11.52 -27.75 -25.55
C LEU A 9 10.26 -27.55 -24.70
N GLY A 10 10.31 -27.98 -23.44
CA GLY A 10 9.37 -27.50 -22.44
C GLY A 10 9.48 -25.98 -22.42
N THR A 11 8.39 -25.31 -22.82
CA THR A 11 8.25 -23.86 -22.77
C THR A 11 8.18 -23.41 -21.32
N ALA A 12 9.31 -23.50 -20.62
CA ALA A 12 9.53 -22.70 -19.45
C ALA A 12 9.83 -21.29 -19.97
N GLU A 13 8.84 -20.39 -19.86
CA GLU A 13 9.05 -18.96 -20.02
C GLU A 13 10.40 -18.57 -19.39
N PRO A 14 11.27 -17.82 -20.08
CA PRO A 14 12.58 -17.48 -19.57
C PRO A 14 12.42 -16.71 -18.27
N ARG A 15 12.65 -17.40 -17.15
CA ARG A 15 12.59 -16.83 -15.83
C ARG A 15 13.76 -15.86 -15.72
N LEU A 16 13.48 -14.61 -15.32
CA LEU A 16 14.51 -13.62 -15.04
C LEU A 16 15.54 -14.21 -14.08
N ASP A 17 16.83 -14.02 -14.37
CA ASP A 17 17.92 -14.39 -13.48
C ASP A 17 17.88 -13.56 -12.17
N ALA A 18 18.71 -13.93 -11.18
CA ALA A 18 18.66 -13.30 -9.87
C ALA A 18 19.00 -11.82 -9.90
N ASP A 19 19.99 -11.44 -10.69
CA ASP A 19 20.50 -10.07 -10.77
C ASP A 19 19.45 -9.18 -11.46
N THR A 20 18.85 -9.66 -12.54
CA THR A 20 17.76 -8.94 -13.21
C THR A 20 16.56 -8.73 -12.29
N ARG A 21 16.17 -9.72 -11.48
CA ARG A 21 15.07 -9.56 -10.50
C ARG A 21 15.41 -8.51 -9.44
N GLN A 22 16.66 -8.48 -8.97
CA GLN A 22 17.12 -7.47 -8.02
C GLN A 22 17.05 -6.07 -8.62
N ILE A 23 17.57 -5.86 -9.83
CA ILE A 23 17.53 -4.58 -10.54
C ILE A 23 16.10 -4.08 -10.69
N VAL A 24 15.15 -4.96 -11.01
CA VAL A 24 13.72 -4.59 -11.14
C VAL A 24 13.15 -4.11 -9.80
N VAL A 25 13.50 -4.75 -8.68
CA VAL A 25 13.06 -4.32 -7.35
C VAL A 25 13.68 -2.97 -6.99
N GLU A 26 14.98 -2.78 -7.23
CA GLU A 26 15.69 -1.51 -7.00
C GLU A 26 15.08 -0.37 -7.83
N LEU A 27 14.77 -0.64 -9.10
CA LEU A 27 14.10 0.30 -9.98
C LEU A 27 12.72 0.72 -9.46
N ALA A 28 11.98 -0.19 -8.81
CA ALA A 28 10.70 0.16 -8.18
C ALA A 28 10.89 1.13 -7.01
N PHE A 29 11.91 0.94 -6.19
CA PHE A 29 12.22 1.86 -5.08
C PHE A 29 12.65 3.23 -5.60
N ALA A 30 13.57 3.27 -6.56
CA ALA A 30 13.98 4.51 -7.20
C ALA A 30 12.77 5.19 -7.86
N GLY A 31 11.95 4.44 -8.58
CA GLY A 31 10.76 4.94 -9.25
C GLY A 31 9.71 5.53 -8.30
N ALA A 32 9.47 4.88 -7.16
CA ALA A 32 8.59 5.40 -6.12
C ALA A 32 9.08 6.77 -5.61
N GLN A 33 10.38 6.93 -5.40
CA GLN A 33 10.97 8.19 -4.92
C GLN A 33 11.05 9.29 -6.00
N HIS A 34 11.05 8.92 -7.27
CA HIS A 34 11.15 9.84 -8.41
C HIS A 34 9.79 10.14 -9.09
N GLY A 35 8.67 9.73 -8.50
CA GLY A 35 7.32 10.04 -9.00
C GLY A 35 6.74 9.06 -10.02
N MET A 36 7.44 7.97 -10.33
CA MET A 36 6.98 6.87 -11.20
C MET A 36 6.10 5.87 -10.41
N HIS A 37 5.04 6.38 -9.79
CA HIS A 37 4.24 5.59 -8.85
C HIS A 37 3.44 4.48 -9.54
N ALA A 38 3.10 4.62 -10.83
CA ALA A 38 2.34 3.60 -11.57
C ALA A 38 3.22 2.38 -11.88
N GLU A 39 4.46 2.64 -12.29
CA GLU A 39 5.48 1.66 -12.60
C GLU A 39 5.90 0.91 -11.33
N ALA A 40 6.16 1.65 -10.25
CA ALA A 40 6.49 1.06 -8.96
C ALA A 40 5.33 0.20 -8.40
N ARG A 41 4.06 0.59 -8.57
CA ARG A 41 2.91 -0.27 -8.22
C ARG A 41 2.79 -1.52 -9.08
N THR A 42 3.14 -1.42 -10.37
CA THR A 42 3.16 -2.58 -11.27
C THR A 42 4.20 -3.59 -10.79
N ILE A 43 5.38 -3.13 -10.39
CA ILE A 43 6.43 -3.99 -9.85
C ILE A 43 6.05 -4.53 -8.46
N LEU A 44 5.38 -3.73 -7.61
CA LEU A 44 4.82 -4.19 -6.32
C LEU A 44 3.89 -5.41 -6.51
N GLY A 45 3.01 -5.37 -7.52
CA GLY A 45 2.13 -6.49 -7.87
C GLY A 45 2.88 -7.72 -8.40
N ALA A 46 4.04 -7.52 -9.02
CA ALA A 46 4.89 -8.58 -9.54
C ALA A 46 5.87 -9.16 -8.51
N LEU A 47 5.98 -8.59 -7.29
CA LEU A 47 6.89 -9.06 -6.24
C LEU A 47 6.85 -10.58 -5.97
N PRO A 48 5.69 -11.28 -5.98
CA PRO A 48 5.65 -12.73 -5.79
C PRO A 48 6.45 -13.53 -6.83
N SER A 49 6.58 -13.00 -8.04
CA SER A 49 7.37 -13.60 -9.13
C SER A 49 8.86 -13.22 -9.05
N LEU A 50 9.16 -12.05 -8.48
CA LEU A 50 10.52 -11.53 -8.35
C LEU A 50 11.27 -12.09 -7.14
N VAL A 51 10.57 -12.32 -6.04
CA VAL A 51 11.13 -12.72 -4.74
C VAL A 51 10.44 -13.98 -4.22
N THR A 52 11.18 -15.09 -4.22
CA THR A 52 10.69 -16.40 -3.80
C THR A 52 10.58 -16.52 -2.28
N GLU A 53 11.51 -15.91 -1.56
CA GLU A 53 11.55 -15.92 -0.10
C GLU A 53 10.39 -15.08 0.46
N ARG A 54 9.56 -15.71 1.30
CA ARG A 54 8.33 -15.10 1.82
C ARG A 54 8.62 -13.87 2.67
N ASP A 55 9.61 -13.96 3.56
CA ASP A 55 9.90 -12.92 4.54
C ASP A 55 10.49 -11.70 3.83
N THR A 56 11.49 -11.92 2.97
CA THR A 56 12.06 -10.89 2.10
C THR A 56 10.99 -10.21 1.23
N ARG A 57 10.04 -10.99 0.68
CA ARG A 57 8.93 -10.41 -0.07
C ARG A 57 8.01 -9.54 0.79
N GLN A 58 7.69 -9.95 2.01
CA GLN A 58 6.84 -9.16 2.92
C GLN A 58 7.52 -7.82 3.28
N TRP A 59 8.81 -7.86 3.58
CA TRP A 59 9.62 -6.67 3.82
C TRP A 59 9.62 -5.71 2.64
N LEU A 60 9.92 -6.22 1.44
CA LEU A 60 9.95 -5.40 0.24
C LEU A 60 8.58 -4.84 -0.11
N HIS A 61 7.51 -5.61 0.12
CA HIS A 61 6.14 -5.13 -0.08
C HIS A 61 5.83 -3.93 0.83
N ILE A 62 6.10 -4.04 2.13
CA ILE A 62 5.86 -2.94 3.08
C ILE A 62 6.76 -1.74 2.77
N ALA A 63 8.04 -1.99 2.52
CA ALA A 63 8.98 -0.92 2.22
C ALA A 63 8.61 -0.15 0.95
N LEU A 64 8.15 -0.84 -0.08
CA LEU A 64 7.74 -0.20 -1.33
C LEU A 64 6.40 0.54 -1.18
N LEU A 65 5.45 0.05 -0.36
CA LEU A 65 4.25 0.80 0.01
C LEU A 65 4.60 2.12 0.73
N ILE A 66 5.57 2.09 1.64
CA ILE A 66 6.03 3.30 2.34
C ILE A 66 6.74 4.25 1.38
N ALA A 67 7.58 3.73 0.47
CA ALA A 67 8.22 4.55 -0.56
C ALA A 67 7.20 5.23 -1.51
N LEU A 68 6.06 4.58 -1.74
CA LEU A 68 4.92 5.14 -2.49
C LEU A 68 4.05 6.11 -1.67
N GLY A 69 4.33 6.30 -0.38
CA GLY A 69 3.53 7.11 0.53
C GLY A 69 2.25 6.42 1.04
N GLU A 70 2.06 5.14 0.74
CA GLU A 70 0.86 4.37 1.11
C GLU A 70 0.98 3.75 2.52
N VAL A 71 1.27 4.60 3.51
CA VAL A 71 1.53 4.17 4.90
C VAL A 71 0.34 3.40 5.50
N GLY A 72 -0.90 3.79 5.19
CA GLY A 72 -2.11 3.08 5.65
C GLY A 72 -2.24 1.67 5.06
N ALA A 73 -1.85 1.46 3.80
CA ALA A 73 -1.84 0.15 3.18
C ALA A 73 -0.74 -0.74 3.78
N ALA A 74 0.42 -0.16 4.10
CA ALA A 74 1.51 -0.85 4.78
C ALA A 74 1.08 -1.33 6.19
N GLN A 75 0.39 -0.50 6.96
CA GLN A 75 -0.18 -0.88 8.26
C GLN A 75 -1.20 -2.01 8.13
N ALA A 76 -2.14 -1.90 7.19
CA ALA A 76 -3.16 -2.90 6.97
C ALA A 76 -2.55 -4.25 6.52
N TYR A 77 -1.50 -4.21 5.70
CA TYR A 77 -0.77 -5.41 5.30
C TYR A 77 -0.05 -6.06 6.48
N LEU A 78 0.62 -5.26 7.31
CA LEU A 78 1.33 -5.75 8.49
C LEU A 78 0.37 -6.40 9.49
N ALA A 79 -0.79 -5.78 9.77
CA ALA A 79 -1.81 -6.36 10.64
C ALA A 79 -2.33 -7.71 10.12
N ARG A 80 -2.42 -7.89 8.80
CA ARG A 80 -2.79 -9.18 8.18
C ARG A 80 -1.70 -10.22 8.31
N VAL A 81 -0.43 -9.82 8.16
CA VAL A 81 0.71 -10.72 8.34
C VAL A 81 0.79 -11.18 9.79
N ASP A 82 0.68 -10.27 10.73
CA ASP A 82 0.68 -10.56 12.17
C ASP A 82 -0.47 -11.49 12.58
N ALA A 83 -1.69 -11.21 12.13
CA ALA A 83 -2.85 -12.08 12.37
C ALA A 83 -2.72 -13.47 11.74
N ALA A 84 -1.95 -13.61 10.65
CA ALA A 84 -1.70 -14.87 9.98
C ALA A 84 -0.51 -15.66 10.56
N ASP A 85 0.32 -15.03 11.40
CA ASP A 85 1.58 -15.60 11.87
C ASP A 85 1.58 -15.75 13.40
N ALA A 86 1.10 -16.90 13.86
CA ALA A 86 0.94 -17.20 15.30
C ALA A 86 2.27 -17.25 16.09
N ARG A 87 3.43 -17.16 15.43
CA ARG A 87 4.75 -17.19 16.07
C ARG A 87 5.37 -15.83 16.34
N GLY A 88 4.76 -14.73 15.87
CA GLY A 88 5.30 -13.38 16.06
C GLY A 88 6.70 -13.24 15.48
N MET A 89 6.82 -12.89 14.20
CA MET A 89 8.15 -12.73 13.61
C MET A 89 8.84 -11.48 14.18
N PRO A 90 10.12 -11.58 14.59
CA PRO A 90 10.87 -10.42 15.12
C PRO A 90 11.01 -9.31 14.06
N SER A 91 10.94 -9.66 12.77
CA SER A 91 10.89 -8.71 11.68
C SER A 91 9.63 -7.84 11.68
N THR A 92 8.48 -8.39 12.08
CA THR A 92 7.22 -7.66 12.13
C THR A 92 7.30 -6.52 13.15
N GLU A 93 7.97 -6.73 14.29
CA GLU A 93 8.19 -5.68 15.29
C GLU A 93 9.03 -4.52 14.75
N ILE A 94 10.12 -4.82 14.02
CA ILE A 94 10.97 -3.79 13.41
C ILE A 94 10.17 -2.99 12.36
N LEU A 95 9.32 -3.66 11.58
CA LEU A 95 8.44 -3.01 10.61
C LEU A 95 7.41 -2.10 11.30
N VAL A 96 6.79 -2.55 12.39
CA VAL A 96 5.89 -1.73 13.22
C VAL A 96 6.61 -0.49 13.73
N GLN A 97 7.82 -0.65 14.27
CA GLN A 97 8.62 0.45 14.80
C GLN A 97 8.99 1.45 13.72
N TRP A 98 9.40 0.96 12.54
CA TRP A 98 9.71 1.82 11.40
C TRP A 98 8.49 2.61 10.92
N LEU A 99 7.33 1.96 10.84
CA LEU A 99 6.06 2.61 10.50
C LEU A 99 5.64 3.65 11.54
N ALA A 100 5.84 3.37 12.83
CA ALA A 100 5.58 4.32 13.90
C ALA A 100 6.52 5.55 13.82
N ALA A 101 7.77 5.38 13.41
CA ALA A 101 8.71 6.47 13.19
C ALA A 101 8.36 7.34 11.97
N MET A 102 7.69 6.77 10.96
CA MET A 102 7.24 7.46 9.74
C MET A 102 5.86 8.11 9.90
N ALA A 103 5.10 7.75 10.94
CA ALA A 103 3.85 8.43 11.24
C ALA A 103 4.17 9.90 11.54
N PRO A 104 3.40 10.86 10.98
CA PRO A 104 3.59 12.26 11.32
C PRO A 104 3.40 12.39 12.84
N VAL A 105 4.44 12.86 13.53
CA VAL A 105 4.30 13.27 14.93
C VAL A 105 3.13 14.25 14.94
N PRO A 106 2.06 13.99 15.72
CA PRO A 106 1.05 15.00 15.88
C PRO A 106 1.76 16.19 16.53
N THR A 107 2.05 17.21 15.74
CA THR A 107 2.38 18.56 16.20
C THR A 107 1.11 19.18 16.80
N GLY A 108 0.47 18.46 17.71
CA GLY A 108 -0.56 18.91 18.61
C GLY A 108 0.09 19.41 19.89
N GLY A 109 1.13 20.25 19.74
CA GLY A 109 1.59 21.14 20.80
C GLY A 109 0.58 22.28 20.94
N ALA A 110 -0.63 21.96 21.41
CA ALA A 110 -1.43 22.95 22.11
C ALA A 110 -0.62 23.31 23.37
N ALA A 111 -0.08 24.52 23.39
CA ALA A 111 0.71 25.05 24.47
C ALA A 111 0.04 24.80 25.84
N PRO A 112 0.73 24.23 26.84
CA PRO A 112 0.30 24.37 28.22
C PRO A 112 0.69 25.77 28.71
N SER A 113 -0.02 26.81 28.23
CA SER A 113 0.00 28.10 28.90
C SER A 113 -0.90 28.01 30.14
N ALA A 114 -0.25 28.22 31.28
CA ALA A 114 -0.76 28.08 32.62
C ALA A 114 -2.08 28.84 32.91
N GLY A 115 -2.95 28.20 33.70
CA GLY A 115 -4.05 28.83 34.44
C GLY A 115 -4.65 27.84 35.45
N PRO A 116 -4.71 28.16 36.76
CA PRO A 116 -5.16 27.25 37.83
C PRO A 116 -6.69 27.01 37.83
N PRO A 117 -7.19 26.01 38.57
CA PRO A 117 -8.55 25.49 38.40
C PRO A 117 -9.60 26.39 39.06
N ALA A 118 -10.61 26.79 38.29
CA ALA A 118 -11.85 27.34 38.85
C ALA A 118 -12.89 26.21 39.00
N THR A 119 -13.14 25.85 40.24
CA THR A 119 -14.27 25.03 40.69
C THR A 119 -15.57 25.84 40.62
N SER A 120 -16.55 25.33 39.88
CA SER A 120 -18.01 25.38 40.15
C SER A 120 -18.74 24.87 38.91
N ALA A 121 -19.27 23.66 38.91
CA ALA A 121 -20.58 23.32 39.49
C ALA A 121 -21.71 24.19 38.92
N ALA A 122 -22.46 23.66 37.94
CA ALA A 122 -23.89 23.37 38.08
C ALA A 122 -24.49 22.92 36.74
N ALA A 123 -25.43 22.00 36.88
CA ALA A 123 -26.23 21.33 35.87
C ALA A 123 -26.86 22.24 34.80
N SER A 124 -26.99 21.71 33.58
CA SER A 124 -28.29 21.58 32.89
C SER A 124 -28.14 20.78 31.59
N ALA A 125 -28.87 19.68 31.51
CA ALA A 125 -29.39 19.08 30.27
C ALA A 125 -30.92 19.02 30.44
N PRO A 126 -31.74 18.68 29.43
CA PRO A 126 -31.59 18.66 27.98
C PRO A 126 -32.74 19.44 27.27
N SER A 127 -32.65 19.67 25.96
CA SER A 127 -33.81 19.94 25.08
C SER A 127 -33.39 19.64 23.62
N LEU A 128 -33.79 18.51 23.02
CA LEU A 128 -35.06 18.17 22.34
C LEU A 128 -35.27 18.86 20.96
N ALA A 129 -35.55 17.98 19.98
CA ALA A 129 -36.12 18.19 18.64
C ALA A 129 -35.18 18.78 17.55
N SER A 130 -34.63 18.00 16.59
CA SER A 130 -35.24 17.29 15.43
C SER A 130 -35.48 18.22 14.20
N PRO A 131 -35.75 17.70 12.98
CA PRO A 131 -34.79 17.65 11.87
C PRO A 131 -35.24 18.55 10.70
N SER A 132 -34.38 18.80 9.71
CA SER A 132 -34.85 19.28 8.40
C SER A 132 -34.16 18.55 7.26
N ALA A 133 -34.98 17.78 6.56
CA ALA A 133 -34.68 17.13 5.30
C ALA A 133 -34.64 18.19 4.18
N GLY A 134 -33.58 18.14 3.37
CA GLY A 134 -33.49 18.85 2.10
C GLY A 134 -33.13 17.85 1.01
N ALA A 135 -34.14 17.23 0.42
CA ALA A 135 -34.01 16.36 -0.74
C ALA A 135 -33.81 17.18 -2.03
N SER A 136 -32.88 16.75 -2.88
CA SER A 136 -32.93 16.91 -4.35
C SER A 136 -31.90 15.95 -4.95
N ALA A 137 -32.33 14.80 -5.47
CA ALA A 137 -32.79 14.59 -6.85
C ALA A 137 -31.62 14.36 -7.83
N LEU A 138 -31.42 13.06 -8.09
CA LEU A 138 -30.92 12.29 -9.26
C LEU A 138 -30.88 12.97 -10.67
N PRO A 139 -30.61 12.25 -11.78
CA PRO A 139 -29.36 11.65 -12.27
C PRO A 139 -29.11 11.99 -13.77
N ARG A 140 -27.92 11.74 -14.36
CA ARG A 140 -27.62 11.58 -15.82
C ARG A 140 -26.12 11.84 -16.06
N SER A 141 -25.34 11.17 -16.91
CA SER A 141 -25.58 10.36 -18.10
C SER A 141 -24.39 9.41 -18.37
N LEU A 142 -24.68 8.40 -19.19
CA LEU A 142 -23.86 7.30 -19.74
C LEU A 142 -22.68 7.73 -20.66
N PRO A 143 -21.83 6.77 -21.10
CA PRO A 143 -20.47 7.01 -21.61
C PRO A 143 -20.42 7.31 -23.12
N SER A 144 -19.32 7.91 -23.58
CA SER A 144 -19.02 8.04 -25.01
C SER A 144 -17.75 7.26 -25.36
N SER A 145 -17.96 6.06 -25.91
CA SER A 145 -16.96 5.39 -26.75
C SER A 145 -16.80 6.16 -28.05
N SER A 146 -15.55 6.34 -28.50
CA SER A 146 -15.26 6.47 -29.92
C SER A 146 -13.92 5.79 -30.20
N ALA A 147 -14.03 4.55 -30.67
CA ALA A 147 -13.03 3.92 -31.49
C ALA A 147 -13.04 4.62 -32.86
N SER A 148 -11.86 4.85 -33.42
CA SER A 148 -11.71 5.12 -34.84
C SER A 148 -10.46 4.39 -35.32
N ALA A 149 -10.69 3.24 -35.93
CA ALA A 149 -9.76 2.58 -36.82
C ALA A 149 -10.22 2.88 -38.26
N THR A 150 -9.34 3.48 -39.08
CA THR A 150 -9.41 3.51 -40.56
C THR A 150 -8.04 4.05 -41.02
N THR A 151 -7.12 3.18 -41.45
CA THR A 151 -6.80 2.81 -42.85
C THR A 151 -6.04 3.90 -43.62
N SER A 152 -4.76 3.64 -43.90
CA SER A 152 -4.08 3.86 -45.19
C SER A 152 -2.80 3.04 -45.22
#